data_AF-A0A1V4PHI6-F1
#
_entry.id   AF-A0A1V4PHI6-F1
#
_cell.length_a   1.000
_cell.length_b   1.000
_cell.length_c   1.000
_cell.angle_alpha   90.00
_cell.angle_beta   90.00
_cell.angle_gamma   90.00
#
_symmetry.space_group_name_H-M   'P 1'
#
loop_
_entity.id
_entity.type
_entity.pdbx_description
1 polymer ?
#
loop_
_entity_poly.entity_id
_entity_poly.type
_entity_poly.pdbx_seq_one_letter_code
_entity_poly.pdbx_strand_id
1 'polypeptide(L)' 'MTYISTPETISTTGADAPPLHFAKYKFGTGYRLVINQGGNGISFPIEDAERVAAAIINTIGA' A
#
# COMPACT_ATOMS: atom_id res chain seq x y z
N MET A 1 13.65 4.47 -6.00
CA MET A 1 12.21 4.35 -5.68
C MET A 1 11.88 5.51 -4.77
N THR A 2 10.92 6.35 -5.14
CA THR A 2 10.53 7.50 -4.29
C THR A 2 9.18 7.21 -3.68
N TYR A 3 9.11 7.33 -2.36
CA TYR A 3 7.88 7.15 -1.60
C TYR A 3 6.98 8.38 -1.72
N ILE A 4 5.66 8.19 -1.85
CA ILE A 4 4.74 9.29 -2.21
C ILE A 4 3.45 9.37 -1.37
N SER A 5 3.17 8.39 -0.50
CA SER A 5 2.01 8.46 0.42
C SER A 5 2.27 7.66 1.68
N THR A 6 1.73 8.10 2.83
CA THR A 6 1.78 7.40 4.12
C THR A 6 1.45 5.91 3.99
N PRO A 7 2.12 5.00 4.73
CA PRO A 7 1.88 3.59 4.63
C PRO A 7 0.67 3.30 5.52
N GLU A 8 -0.45 2.98 4.92
CA GLU A 8 -1.66 2.69 5.68
C GLU A 8 -1.61 1.24 6.18
N THR A 9 -1.93 1.04 7.45
CA THR A 9 -1.74 -0.24 8.15
C THR A 9 -3.09 -0.86 8.52
N ILE A 10 -3.35 -2.07 8.03
CA ILE A 10 -4.51 -2.88 8.44
C ILE A 10 -4.04 -3.96 9.41
N SER A 11 -4.65 -3.98 10.60
CA SER A 11 -4.47 -5.09 11.55
C SER A 11 -5.13 -6.35 10.97
N THR A 12 -4.33 -7.40 10.78
CA THR A 12 -4.83 -8.70 10.35
C THR A 12 -5.27 -9.54 11.55
N THR A 13 -6.39 -10.24 11.44
CA THR A 13 -6.87 -11.12 12.51
C THR A 13 -5.98 -12.37 12.62
N GLY A 14 -5.31 -12.50 13.77
CA GLY A 14 -4.39 -13.58 14.10
C GLY A 14 -3.22 -13.00 14.89
N ALA A 15 -3.05 -13.43 16.15
CA ALA A 15 -2.12 -12.80 17.10
C ALA A 15 -0.66 -12.75 16.62
N ASP A 16 -0.30 -13.55 15.60
CA ASP A 16 1.05 -13.69 15.06
C ASP A 16 1.21 -13.19 13.61
N ALA A 17 0.15 -12.70 12.98
CA ALA A 17 0.23 -12.21 11.60
C ALA A 17 0.75 -10.75 11.59
N PRO A 18 1.85 -10.44 10.88
CA PRO A 18 2.33 -9.06 10.76
C PRO A 18 1.24 -8.17 10.12
N PRO A 19 1.17 -6.87 10.45
CA PRO A 19 0.22 -5.97 9.83
C PRO A 19 0.38 -5.90 8.31
N LEU A 20 -0.74 -5.67 7.61
CA LEU A 20 -0.75 -5.40 6.18
C LEU A 20 -0.48 -3.91 5.94
N HIS A 21 0.56 -3.58 5.20
CA HIS A 21 0.92 -2.22 4.82
C HIS A 21 0.62 -1.95 3.35
N PHE A 22 -0.09 -0.86 3.08
CA PHE A 22 -0.41 -0.36 1.75
C PHE A 22 0.35 0.93 1.50
N ALA A 23 1.19 0.97 0.46
CA ALA A 23 2.01 2.13 0.16
C ALA A 23 2.11 2.40 -1.34
N LYS A 24 2.10 3.68 -1.70
CA LYS A 24 2.30 4.16 -3.07
C LYS A 24 3.74 4.58 -3.29
N TYR A 25 4.32 4.11 -4.38
CA TYR A 25 5.70 4.42 -4.76
C TYR A 25 5.81 4.87 -6.21
N LYS A 26 6.78 5.75 -6.47
CA LYS A 26 7.18 6.17 -7.81
C LYS A 26 8.32 5.29 -8.28
N PHE A 27 8.13 4.66 -9.43
CA PHE A 27 9.11 3.83 -10.10
C PHE A 27 9.31 4.32 -11.53
N GLY A 28 10.40 5.03 -11.78
CA GLY A 28 10.62 5.71 -13.05
C GLY A 28 9.55 6.77 -13.30
N THR A 29 8.90 6.69 -14.45
CA THR A 29 7.78 7.56 -14.84
C THR A 29 6.42 7.08 -14.33
N GLY A 30 6.33 5.85 -13.80
CA GLY A 30 5.09 5.23 -13.36
C GLY A 30 4.91 5.17 -11.84
N TYR A 31 3.69 4.83 -11.44
CA TYR A 31 3.31 4.61 -10.05
C TYR A 31 3.10 3.11 -9.80
N ARG A 32 3.35 2.67 -8.57
CA ARG A 32 3.06 1.31 -8.12
C ARG A 32 2.38 1.33 -6.77
N LEU A 33 1.44 0.41 -6.59
CA LEU A 33 0.95 0.03 -5.26
C LEU A 33 1.82 -1.12 -4.75
N VAL A 34 2.24 -1.02 -3.50
CA VAL A 34 2.91 -2.10 -2.77
C VAL A 34 2.00 -2.50 -1.61
N ILE A 35 1.72 -3.81 -1.55
CA ILE A 35 1.04 -4.44 -0.42
C ILE A 35 2.07 -5.34 0.25
N ASN A 36 2.42 -5.04 1.49
CA ASN A 36 3.48 -5.74 2.23
C ASN A 36 2.95 -6.29 3.55
N GLN A 37 3.25 -7.56 3.84
CA GLN A 37 3.07 -8.16 5.14
C GLN A 37 4.41 -8.76 5.61
N GLY A 38 5.00 -8.19 6.67
CA GLY A 38 6.19 -8.77 7.30
C GLY A 38 7.44 -8.84 6.41
N GLY A 39 7.58 -7.95 5.42
CA GLY A 39 8.75 -7.89 4.53
C GLY A 39 8.57 -8.63 3.20
N ASN A 40 7.52 -9.45 3.05
CA ASN A 40 7.17 -10.11 1.80
C ASN A 40 5.97 -9.39 1.16
N GLY A 41 6.26 -8.49 0.23
CA GLY A 41 5.24 -7.69 -0.44
C GLY A 41 5.09 -8.00 -1.92
N ILE A 42 3.86 -7.81 -2.42
CA ILE A 42 3.56 -7.79 -3.85
C ILE A 42 3.54 -6.34 -4.33
N SER A 43 3.97 -6.11 -5.57
CA SER A 43 3.90 -4.79 -6.19
C SER A 43 3.30 -4.87 -7.59
N PHE A 44 2.46 -3.92 -7.93
CA PHE A 44 1.84 -3.84 -9.26
C PHE A 44 1.76 -2.38 -9.73
N PRO A 45 1.90 -2.15 -11.04
CA PRO A 45 1.75 -0.82 -11.61
C PRO A 45 0.32 -0.33 -11.44
N ILE A 46 0.17 0.98 -11.25
CA ILE A 46 -1.13 1.65 -11.20
C ILE A 46 -1.10 2.86 -12.13
N GLU A 47 -2.21 3.08 -12.84
CA GLU A 47 -2.36 4.20 -13.78
C GLU A 47 -2.92 5.44 -13.08
N ASP A 48 -3.96 5.27 -12.26
CA ASP A 48 -4.59 6.32 -11.49
C ASP A 48 -4.14 6.27 -10.02
N ALA A 49 -3.03 6.96 -9.77
CA ALA A 49 -2.34 6.99 -8.49
C ALA A 49 -3.12 7.69 -7.36
N GLU A 50 -4.06 8.59 -7.70
CA GLU A 50 -4.87 9.33 -6.74
C GLU A 50 -6.09 8.52 -6.32
N ARG A 51 -6.79 7.91 -7.28
CA ARG A 51 -7.93 7.03 -7.00
C ARG A 51 -7.56 5.86 -6.12
N VAL A 52 -6.39 5.25 -6.36
CA VAL A 52 -5.89 4.13 -5.53
C VAL A 52 -5.59 4.59 -4.12
N ALA A 53 -5.00 5.78 -3.93
CA ALA A 53 -4.73 6.32 -2.59
C ALA A 53 -6.05 6.57 -1.82
N ALA A 54 -7.06 7.14 -2.47
CA ALA A 54 -8.38 7.32 -1.86
C ALA A 54 -9.06 5.98 -1.51
N ALA A 55 -8.93 4.97 -2.37
CA ALA A 55 -9.48 3.65 -2.11
C ALA A 55 -8.83 2.96 -0.90
N ILE A 56 -7.51 3.13 -0.71
CA ILE A 56 -6.80 2.60 0.46
C ILE A 56 -7.36 3.25 1.74
N ILE A 57 -7.43 4.58 1.78
CA ILE A 57 -7.97 5.34 2.93
C ILE A 57 -9.38 4.87 3.29
N ASN A 58 -10.26 4.72 2.29
CA ASN A 58 -11.63 4.26 2.50
C ASN A 58 -11.73 2.81 2.98
N THR A 59 -10.82 1.94 2.55
CA THR A 59 -10.83 0.50 2.91
C THR A 59 -10.41 0.28 4.37
N ILE A 60 -9.52 1.13 4.89
CA ILE A 60 -9.02 1.01 6.26
C ILE A 60 -9.94 1.67 7.31
N GLY A 61 -10.99 2.36 6.88
CA GLY A 61 -11.98 2.97 7.78
C GLY A 61 -11.49 4.21 8.54
N ALA A 62 -10.57 4.98 7.94
CA ALA A 62 -10.12 6.26 8.50
C ALA A 62 -11.16 7.38 8.32
#